data_AF-A0AB36ID58-F1
#
_entry.id   AF-A0AB36ID58-F1
#
_cell.length_a   1.000
_cell.length_b   1.000
_cell.length_c   1.000
_cell.angle_alpha   90.00
_cell.angle_beta   90.00
_cell.angle_gamma   90.00
#
_symmetry.space_group_name_H-M   'P 1'
#
loop_
_entity.id
_entity.type
_entity.pdbx_description
1 polymer ?
#
loop_
_entity_poly.entity_id
_entity_poly.type
_entity_poly.pdbx_seq_one_letter_code
_entity_poly.pdbx_strand_id
1 'polypeptide(L)'
;MKDPSRIPPVVAQLQKVWEAQPDLALPTLLGILGNRGIGWGSTDEDLVEALNTMYTENPGEIRGGSRIADPQREVPGRFLVETESPAYRITVDPFRVSVRRIAKGPHQPLQPGVWEFQEIRRCRSGEPLLITDVEGIDHRLGVVVRITLLNDSPAPKTKSLDKVRRREVGDKVFYLHFESGDTALLNHGLEIYQASRRTLEQHSVKWDQLITATPGQLLKLKETGSGKILELGVLEKIIPLEG
;
A
#
# COMPACT_ATOMS: atom_id res chain seq x y z
N MET A 1 -5.76 46.10 6.37
CA MET A 1 -6.83 45.17 5.93
C MET A 1 -6.20 44.19 4.94
N LYS A 2 -6.35 42.88 5.12
CA LYS A 2 -5.83 41.89 4.15
C LYS A 2 -6.77 41.82 2.93
N ASP A 3 -6.22 41.58 1.75
CA ASP A 3 -7.00 41.41 0.52
C ASP A 3 -7.94 40.18 0.62
N PRO A 4 -9.26 40.34 0.43
CA PRO A 4 -10.22 39.23 0.43
C PRO A 4 -9.99 38.17 -0.66
N SER A 5 -9.27 38.49 -1.74
CA SER A 5 -8.97 37.56 -2.84
C SER A 5 -8.16 36.34 -2.38
N ARG A 6 -7.50 36.42 -1.22
CA ARG A 6 -6.77 35.30 -0.59
C ARG A 6 -7.67 34.16 -0.09
N ILE A 7 -8.95 34.43 0.20
CA ILE A 7 -9.82 33.46 0.89
C ILE A 7 -10.21 32.26 -0.01
N PRO A 8 -10.69 32.47 -1.26
CA PRO A 8 -11.08 31.36 -2.14
C PRO A 8 -10.01 30.26 -2.34
N PRO A 9 -8.72 30.57 -2.62
CA PRO A 9 -7.72 29.50 -2.79
C PRO A 9 -7.45 28.72 -1.50
N VAL A 10 -7.49 29.37 -0.32
CA VAL A 10 -7.34 28.69 0.97
C VAL A 10 -8.49 27.73 1.23
N VAL A 11 -9.73 28.18 1.00
CA VAL A 11 -10.93 27.35 1.16
C VAL A 11 -10.94 26.19 0.16
N ALA A 12 -10.53 26.44 -1.09
CA ALA A 12 -10.43 25.39 -2.10
C ALA A 12 -9.42 24.30 -1.71
N GLN A 13 -8.28 24.69 -1.13
CA GLN A 13 -7.29 23.72 -0.66
C GLN A 13 -7.79 22.94 0.55
N LEU A 14 -8.48 23.59 1.50
CA LEU A 14 -9.12 22.92 2.63
C LEU A 14 -10.16 21.90 2.14
N GLN A 15 -11.03 22.31 1.22
CA GLN A 15 -12.03 21.45 0.59
C GLN A 15 -11.39 20.24 -0.07
N LYS A 16 -10.34 20.45 -0.88
CA LYS A 16 -9.61 19.38 -1.56
C LYS A 16 -9.03 18.33 -0.60
N VAL A 17 -8.44 18.77 0.52
CA VAL A 17 -7.91 17.85 1.55
C VAL A 17 -9.03 17.12 2.28
N TRP A 18 -10.15 17.81 2.52
CA TRP A 18 -11.28 17.22 3.22
C TRP A 18 -12.01 16.18 2.37
N GLU A 19 -12.24 16.46 1.09
CA GLU A 19 -12.80 15.51 0.12
C GLU A 19 -11.92 14.28 -0.09
N ALA A 20 -10.60 14.40 0.08
CA ALA A 20 -9.69 13.26 0.01
C ALA A 20 -9.92 12.22 1.13
N GLN A 21 -10.51 12.65 2.25
CA GLN A 21 -10.72 11.86 3.45
C GLN A 21 -12.18 12.02 3.94
N PRO A 22 -13.16 11.42 3.22
CA PRO A 22 -14.58 11.69 3.44
C PRO A 22 -15.09 11.34 4.85
N ASP A 23 -14.45 10.36 5.52
CA ASP A 23 -14.81 9.97 6.88
C ASP A 23 -14.21 10.89 7.97
N LEU A 24 -13.30 11.80 7.61
CA LEU A 24 -12.67 12.73 8.55
C LEU A 24 -13.59 13.92 8.77
N ALA A 25 -14.10 14.12 9.99
CA ALA A 25 -14.89 15.31 10.31
C ALA A 25 -14.02 16.58 10.27
N LEU A 26 -14.58 17.70 9.79
CA LEU A 26 -13.86 18.99 9.71
C LEU A 26 -13.23 19.44 11.04
N PRO A 27 -13.89 19.34 12.21
CA PRO A 27 -13.26 19.67 13.49
C PRO A 27 -12.01 18.82 13.79
N THR A 28 -12.02 17.54 13.39
CA THR A 28 -10.86 16.66 13.54
C THR A 28 -9.73 17.08 12.61
N LEU A 29 -10.04 17.45 11.36
CA LEU A 29 -9.05 18.02 10.42
C LEU A 29 -8.39 19.27 11.00
N LEU A 30 -9.17 20.19 11.57
CA LEU A 30 -8.64 21.37 12.26
C LEU A 30 -7.78 21.01 13.48
N GLY A 31 -8.17 19.98 14.24
CA GLY A 31 -7.35 19.46 15.34
C GLY A 31 -6.01 18.87 14.87
N ILE A 32 -5.99 18.15 13.75
CA ILE A 32 -4.75 17.62 13.13
C ILE A 32 -3.85 18.77 12.69
N LEU A 33 -4.41 19.81 12.05
CA LEU A 33 -3.67 21.02 11.66
C LEU A 33 -3.09 21.72 12.90
N GLY A 34 -3.85 21.79 13.99
CA GLY A 34 -3.38 22.28 15.29
C GLY A 34 -2.16 21.52 15.83
N ASN A 35 -2.20 20.19 15.78
CA ASN A 35 -1.07 19.34 16.17
C ASN A 35 0.14 19.49 15.23
N ARG A 36 -0.06 19.97 14.00
CA ARG A 36 1.01 20.34 13.05
C ARG A 36 1.49 21.78 13.22
N GLY A 37 1.05 22.49 14.26
CA GLY A 37 1.49 23.85 14.58
C GLY A 37 0.69 24.97 13.92
N ILE A 38 -0.42 24.65 13.24
CA ILE A 38 -1.31 25.67 12.67
C ILE A 38 -2.23 26.22 13.75
N GLY A 39 -2.15 27.52 14.00
CA GLY A 39 -2.94 28.19 15.04
C GLY A 39 -3.09 29.68 14.81
N TRP A 40 -3.37 30.43 15.87
CA TRP A 40 -3.68 31.86 15.82
C TRP A 40 -2.59 32.74 15.20
N GLY A 41 -1.31 32.32 15.28
CA GLY A 41 -0.17 33.04 14.71
C GLY A 41 0.18 32.64 13.28
N SER A 42 -0.49 31.64 12.71
CA SER A 42 -0.18 31.11 11.38
C SER A 42 -0.74 32.00 10.27
N THR A 43 -0.02 32.02 9.15
CA THR A 43 -0.44 32.69 7.92
C THR A 43 -1.32 31.77 7.06
N ASP A 44 -1.90 32.32 6.00
CA ASP A 44 -2.66 31.51 5.04
C ASP A 44 -1.72 30.56 4.29
N GLU A 45 -0.50 31.01 4.03
CA GLU A 45 0.56 30.27 3.39
C GLU A 45 0.97 29.05 4.23
N ASP A 46 1.17 29.23 5.55
CA ASP A 46 1.48 28.13 6.48
C ASP A 46 0.35 27.08 6.48
N LEU A 47 -0.90 27.53 6.49
CA LEU A 47 -2.06 26.63 6.43
C LEU A 47 -2.10 25.86 5.10
N VAL A 48 -1.90 26.54 3.97
CA VAL A 48 -1.88 25.91 2.64
C VAL A 48 -0.73 24.91 2.52
N GLU A 49 0.46 25.22 3.05
CA GLU A 49 1.60 24.31 3.08
C GLU A 49 1.30 23.04 3.91
N ALA A 50 0.72 23.20 5.09
CA ALA A 50 0.30 22.08 5.93
C ALA A 50 -0.76 21.22 5.24
N LEU A 51 -1.75 21.84 4.60
CA LEU A 51 -2.77 21.15 3.81
C LEU A 51 -2.17 20.42 2.60
N ASN A 52 -1.23 21.03 1.89
CA ASN A 52 -0.52 20.38 0.77
C ASN A 52 0.25 19.15 1.25
N THR A 53 0.93 19.25 2.39
CA THR A 53 1.64 18.12 3.00
C THR A 53 0.67 16.99 3.33
N MET A 54 -0.47 17.32 3.96
CA MET A 54 -1.53 16.35 4.24
C MET A 54 -2.09 15.69 2.97
N TYR A 55 -2.29 16.45 1.90
CA TYR A 55 -2.75 15.92 0.61
C TYR A 55 -1.73 15.01 -0.06
N THR A 56 -0.44 15.31 0.07
CA THR A 56 0.63 14.44 -0.44
C THR A 56 0.64 13.10 0.29
N GLU A 57 0.48 13.12 1.62
CA GLU A 57 0.40 11.90 2.43
C GLU A 57 -0.88 11.09 2.18
N ASN A 58 -2.02 11.77 2.00
CA ASN A 58 -3.34 11.14 1.82
C ASN A 58 -4.08 11.80 0.65
N PRO A 59 -3.70 11.50 -0.61
CA PRO A 59 -4.28 12.16 -1.76
C PRO A 59 -5.73 11.72 -1.98
N GLY A 60 -6.53 12.59 -2.60
CA GLY A 60 -7.93 12.26 -2.91
C GLY A 60 -8.11 11.40 -4.16
N GLU A 61 -7.07 11.30 -5.00
CA GLU A 61 -7.09 10.49 -6.21
C GLU A 61 -5.68 10.02 -6.60
N ILE A 62 -5.62 8.90 -7.35
CA ILE A 62 -4.43 8.46 -8.07
C ILE A 62 -4.78 8.38 -9.56
N ARG A 63 -3.87 8.87 -10.40
CA ARG A 63 -3.94 8.75 -11.85
C ARG A 63 -2.64 8.17 -12.38
N GLY A 64 -2.70 7.59 -13.57
CA GLY A 64 -1.54 7.08 -14.29
C GLY A 64 -1.65 5.60 -14.62
N GLY A 65 -0.59 5.07 -15.22
CA GLY A 65 -0.46 3.68 -15.60
C GLY A 65 0.82 3.04 -15.09
N SER A 66 1.12 1.84 -15.55
CA SER A 66 2.42 1.25 -15.26
C SER A 66 3.52 1.92 -16.07
N ARG A 67 4.73 1.94 -15.49
CA ARG A 67 5.96 2.39 -16.15
C ARG A 67 6.20 1.68 -17.48
N ILE A 68 5.80 0.40 -17.57
CA ILE A 68 6.01 -0.41 -18.76
C ILE A 68 5.04 0.00 -19.87
N ALA A 69 3.78 0.31 -19.52
CA ALA A 69 2.78 0.72 -20.50
C ALA A 69 3.00 2.15 -21.03
N ASP A 70 3.24 3.12 -20.13
CA ASP A 70 3.51 4.52 -20.48
C ASP A 70 4.39 5.20 -19.41
N PRO A 71 5.72 5.27 -19.63
CA PRO A 71 6.65 5.93 -18.69
C PRO A 71 6.34 7.40 -18.41
N GLN A 72 5.67 8.12 -19.32
CA GLN A 72 5.37 9.55 -19.15
C GLN A 72 4.12 9.79 -18.30
N ARG A 73 3.31 8.75 -18.10
CA ARG A 73 2.06 8.81 -17.33
C ARG A 73 2.06 7.76 -16.23
N GLU A 74 3.23 7.38 -15.73
CA GLU A 74 3.30 6.39 -14.66
C GLU A 74 2.67 6.91 -13.37
N VAL A 75 2.16 5.98 -12.56
CA VAL A 75 1.75 6.29 -11.19
C VAL A 75 2.94 6.93 -10.45
N PRO A 76 2.77 8.07 -9.76
CA PRO A 76 3.91 8.87 -9.28
C PRO A 76 4.62 8.30 -8.04
N GLY A 77 4.20 7.15 -7.53
CA GLY A 77 4.71 6.57 -6.29
C GLY A 77 4.03 5.24 -5.98
N ARG A 78 4.31 4.69 -4.80
CA ARG A 78 3.57 3.56 -4.23
C ARG A 78 2.52 4.09 -3.28
N PHE A 79 1.29 3.65 -3.51
CA PHE A 79 0.14 4.02 -2.70
C PHE A 79 -0.52 2.77 -2.13
N LEU A 80 -1.07 2.91 -0.92
CA LEU A 80 -2.05 2.00 -0.37
C LEU A 80 -3.42 2.60 -0.63
N VAL A 81 -4.28 1.84 -1.31
CA VAL A 81 -5.69 2.13 -1.52
C VAL A 81 -6.49 1.14 -0.68
N GLU A 82 -7.25 1.67 0.26
CA GLU A 82 -8.20 0.90 1.05
C GLU A 82 -9.58 1.04 0.41
N THR A 83 -10.30 -0.07 0.34
CA THR A 83 -11.63 -0.11 -0.25
C THR A 83 -12.63 -0.79 0.68
N GLU A 84 -13.91 -0.56 0.42
CA GLU A 84 -15.03 -1.26 1.03
C GLU A 84 -15.97 -1.86 0.00
N SER A 85 -16.77 -2.83 0.46
CA SER A 85 -17.81 -3.48 -0.35
C SER A 85 -17.35 -3.94 -1.75
N PRO A 86 -16.30 -4.80 -1.86
CA PRO A 86 -15.64 -5.55 -0.78
C PRO A 86 -14.43 -4.86 -0.15
N ALA A 87 -14.06 -5.28 1.07
CA ALA A 87 -12.93 -4.72 1.80
C ALA A 87 -11.58 -5.28 1.32
N TYR A 88 -10.77 -4.44 0.67
CA TYR A 88 -9.41 -4.78 0.25
C TYR A 88 -8.38 -3.75 0.72
N ARG A 89 -7.14 -4.23 0.91
CA ARG A 89 -5.91 -3.43 0.87
C ARG A 89 -5.28 -3.64 -0.49
N ILE A 90 -5.26 -2.59 -1.30
CA ILE A 90 -4.64 -2.60 -2.63
C ILE A 90 -3.36 -1.77 -2.57
N THR A 91 -2.22 -2.36 -2.89
CA THR A 91 -1.01 -1.57 -3.15
C THR A 91 -0.93 -1.32 -4.65
N VAL A 92 -0.78 -0.07 -5.05
CA VAL A 92 -0.52 0.31 -6.45
C VAL A 92 0.82 1.05 -6.52
N ASP A 93 1.71 0.60 -7.39
CA ASP A 93 2.99 1.27 -7.67
C ASP A 93 3.24 1.32 -9.19
N PRO A 94 4.31 1.96 -9.68
CA PRO A 94 4.57 2.06 -11.13
C PRO A 94 4.76 0.72 -11.83
N PHE A 95 4.93 -0.38 -11.10
CA PHE A 95 5.28 -1.68 -11.66
C PHE A 95 4.11 -2.66 -11.64
N ARG A 96 3.23 -2.57 -10.63
CA ARG A 96 2.19 -3.58 -10.39
C ARG A 96 1.10 -3.11 -9.45
N VAL A 97 0.05 -3.93 -9.40
CA VAL A 97 -1.01 -3.89 -8.41
C VAL A 97 -0.91 -5.15 -7.54
N SER A 98 -1.12 -4.99 -6.23
CA SER A 98 -1.29 -6.08 -5.29
C SER A 98 -2.62 -5.92 -4.58
N VAL A 99 -3.47 -6.95 -4.61
CA VAL A 99 -4.78 -6.95 -3.94
C VAL A 99 -4.79 -7.98 -2.84
N ARG A 100 -5.06 -7.53 -1.62
CA ARG A 100 -5.25 -8.37 -0.44
C ARG A 100 -6.62 -8.13 0.13
N ARG A 101 -7.40 -9.19 0.29
CA ARG A 101 -8.70 -9.10 0.94
C ARG A 101 -8.51 -8.99 2.44
N ILE A 102 -9.17 -8.02 3.06
CA ILE A 102 -9.27 -7.97 4.53
C ILE A 102 -10.42 -8.92 4.88
N ALA A 103 -10.11 -10.19 5.14
CA ALA A 103 -11.14 -11.16 5.51
C ALA A 103 -11.74 -10.79 6.88
N LYS A 104 -13.04 -10.50 6.91
CA LYS A 104 -13.87 -10.59 8.13
C LYS A 104 -14.88 -11.72 7.89
N GLY A 105 -14.52 -12.94 8.26
CA GLY A 105 -15.45 -14.08 8.21
C GLY A 105 -14.78 -15.43 7.95
N PRO A 106 -15.52 -16.54 8.08
CA PRO A 106 -15.03 -17.93 7.97
C PRO A 106 -14.73 -18.36 6.52
N HIS A 107 -14.55 -17.42 5.60
CA HIS A 107 -14.23 -17.73 4.21
C HIS A 107 -12.75 -18.07 4.05
N GLN A 108 -12.50 -18.97 3.10
CA GLN A 108 -11.18 -19.53 2.82
C GLN A 108 -10.11 -18.45 2.66
N PRO A 109 -8.86 -18.76 3.05
CA PRO A 109 -7.69 -17.97 2.67
C PRO A 109 -7.75 -17.56 1.21
N LEU A 110 -7.60 -16.27 0.92
CA LEU A 110 -7.37 -15.81 -0.44
C LEU A 110 -5.92 -15.40 -0.55
N GLN A 111 -5.20 -16.06 -1.46
CA GLN A 111 -3.85 -15.67 -1.81
C GLN A 111 -3.87 -14.22 -2.31
N PRO A 112 -2.93 -13.38 -1.88
CA PRO A 112 -2.74 -12.05 -2.45
C PRO A 112 -2.49 -12.18 -3.96
N GLY A 113 -3.29 -11.47 -4.76
CA GLY A 113 -3.01 -11.36 -6.18
C GLY A 113 -2.02 -10.23 -6.42
N VAL A 114 -0.97 -10.47 -7.21
CA VAL A 114 0.00 -9.46 -7.64
C VAL A 114 0.15 -9.56 -9.15
N TRP A 115 -0.14 -8.47 -9.86
CA TRP A 115 -0.14 -8.47 -11.33
C TRP A 115 0.30 -7.12 -11.90
N GLU A 116 0.82 -7.16 -13.13
CA GLU A 116 1.11 -5.95 -13.92
C GLU A 116 -0.20 -5.37 -14.46
N PHE A 117 -0.22 -4.05 -14.67
CA PHE A 117 -1.42 -3.36 -15.13
C PHE A 117 -1.08 -2.35 -16.23
N GLN A 118 -2.10 -1.93 -16.96
CA GLN A 118 -1.96 -0.90 -17.99
C GLN A 118 -2.23 0.49 -17.42
N GLU A 119 -3.44 0.71 -16.87
CA GLU A 119 -3.85 2.03 -16.40
C GLU A 119 -4.83 1.97 -15.21
N ILE A 120 -4.77 3.00 -14.37
CA ILE A 120 -5.79 3.29 -13.36
C ILE A 120 -6.88 4.12 -14.04
N ARG A 121 -8.05 3.51 -14.28
CA ARG A 121 -9.19 4.19 -14.90
C ARG A 121 -9.90 5.10 -13.91
N ARG A 122 -10.08 4.61 -12.67
CA ARG A 122 -10.71 5.36 -11.56
C ARG A 122 -10.08 4.96 -10.24
N CYS A 123 -9.59 5.94 -9.50
CA CYS A 123 -9.14 5.78 -8.12
C CYS A 123 -9.29 7.14 -7.44
N ARG A 124 -10.45 7.36 -6.81
CA ARG A 124 -10.79 8.57 -6.07
C ARG A 124 -11.60 8.20 -4.85
N SER A 125 -11.31 8.83 -3.71
CA SER A 125 -12.08 8.60 -2.46
C SER A 125 -13.58 8.75 -2.71
N GLY A 126 -14.37 7.78 -2.26
CA GLY A 126 -15.82 7.71 -2.47
C GLY A 126 -16.26 7.10 -3.81
N GLU A 127 -15.34 6.77 -4.72
CA GLU A 127 -15.66 6.19 -6.04
C GLU A 127 -15.24 4.72 -6.18
N PRO A 128 -15.86 3.95 -7.09
CA PRO A 128 -15.39 2.62 -7.43
C PRO A 128 -13.95 2.61 -7.97
N LEU A 129 -13.11 1.73 -7.44
CA LEU A 129 -11.77 1.47 -7.96
C LEU A 129 -11.85 0.63 -9.24
N LEU A 130 -11.31 1.16 -10.34
CA LEU A 130 -11.20 0.48 -11.63
C LEU A 130 -9.76 0.54 -12.15
N ILE A 131 -9.18 -0.63 -12.39
CA ILE A 131 -7.83 -0.78 -12.94
C ILE A 131 -7.88 -1.72 -14.13
N THR A 132 -7.34 -1.30 -15.26
CA THR A 132 -7.21 -2.14 -16.46
C THR A 132 -5.88 -2.88 -16.40
N ASP A 133 -5.90 -4.20 -16.54
CA ASP A 133 -4.67 -4.99 -16.58
C ASP A 133 -3.98 -4.94 -17.97
N VAL A 134 -2.87 -5.67 -18.11
CA VAL A 134 -2.12 -5.74 -19.38
C VAL A 134 -2.85 -6.49 -20.50
N GLU A 135 -3.87 -7.27 -20.18
CA GLU A 135 -4.73 -7.97 -21.15
C GLU A 135 -5.94 -7.11 -21.56
N GLY A 136 -6.08 -5.91 -20.99
CA GLY A 136 -7.18 -4.99 -21.26
C GLY A 136 -8.45 -5.30 -20.45
N ILE A 137 -8.35 -6.12 -19.40
CA ILE A 137 -9.48 -6.48 -18.54
C ILE A 137 -9.61 -5.48 -17.40
N ASP A 138 -10.82 -4.96 -17.22
CA ASP A 138 -11.14 -4.05 -16.11
C ASP A 138 -11.44 -4.80 -14.82
N HIS A 139 -10.61 -4.57 -13.80
CA HIS A 139 -10.78 -5.07 -12.45
C HIS A 139 -11.53 -4.05 -11.60
N ARG A 140 -12.72 -4.41 -11.10
CA ARG A 140 -13.50 -3.60 -10.15
C ARG A 140 -13.25 -4.04 -8.71
N LEU A 141 -12.62 -3.18 -7.93
CA LEU A 141 -12.01 -3.55 -6.65
C LEU A 141 -12.66 -2.83 -5.45
N GLY A 142 -13.99 -2.72 -5.43
CA GLY A 142 -14.73 -2.04 -4.35
C GLY A 142 -14.77 -0.52 -4.50
N VAL A 143 -15.22 0.17 -3.45
CA VAL A 143 -15.28 1.63 -3.36
C VAL A 143 -14.10 2.13 -2.54
N VAL A 144 -13.35 3.11 -3.05
CA VAL A 144 -12.17 3.67 -2.36
C VAL A 144 -12.61 4.44 -1.12
N VAL A 145 -12.07 4.08 0.04
CA VAL A 145 -12.31 4.78 1.31
C VAL A 145 -11.14 5.66 1.72
N ARG A 146 -9.91 5.23 1.38
CA ARG A 146 -8.69 5.97 1.72
C ARG A 146 -7.59 5.66 0.72
N ILE A 147 -6.78 6.68 0.45
CA ILE A 147 -5.54 6.55 -0.30
C ILE A 147 -4.42 7.13 0.57
N THR A 148 -3.33 6.39 0.69
CA THR A 148 -2.14 6.79 1.46
C THR A 148 -0.91 6.63 0.60
N LEU A 149 -0.09 7.68 0.49
CA LEU A 149 1.25 7.57 -0.10
C LEU A 149 2.14 6.77 0.85
N LEU A 150 2.72 5.69 0.34
CA LEU A 150 3.68 4.86 1.08
C LEU A 150 5.13 5.27 0.76
N ASN A 151 5.42 5.51 -0.52
CA ASN A 151 6.77 5.84 -0.99
C ASN A 151 6.69 6.60 -2.32
N ASP A 152 7.27 7.78 -2.41
CA ASP A 152 7.29 8.64 -3.62
C ASP A 152 8.35 8.22 -4.66
N SER A 153 9.26 7.31 -4.30
CA SER A 153 10.31 6.77 -5.18
C SER A 153 10.44 5.25 -5.00
N PRO A 154 9.40 4.48 -5.37
CA PRO A 154 9.35 3.06 -5.08
C PRO A 154 10.33 2.26 -5.93
N ALA A 155 11.03 1.32 -5.28
CA ALA A 155 11.79 0.29 -5.98
C ALA A 155 10.88 -0.87 -6.44
N PRO A 156 11.15 -1.48 -7.61
CA PRO A 156 10.37 -2.60 -8.12
C PRO A 156 10.60 -3.89 -7.34
N LYS A 157 11.74 -4.07 -6.68
CA LYS A 157 12.05 -5.28 -5.91
C LYS A 157 12.98 -4.92 -4.76
N THR A 158 12.92 -5.71 -3.70
CA THR A 158 13.90 -5.65 -2.61
C THR A 158 15.04 -6.60 -2.95
N LYS A 159 16.29 -6.11 -2.86
CA LYS A 159 17.49 -6.91 -3.19
C LYS A 159 17.72 -8.06 -2.21
N SER A 160 17.51 -7.81 -0.92
CA SER A 160 17.70 -8.80 0.15
C SER A 160 17.00 -8.32 1.43
N LEU A 161 16.57 -9.28 2.24
CA LEU A 161 16.13 -9.09 3.62
C LEU A 161 16.97 -9.94 4.59
N ASP A 162 18.19 -10.30 4.20
CA ASP A 162 19.10 -11.08 5.03
C ASP A 162 19.33 -10.41 6.39
N LYS A 163 19.35 -11.23 7.44
CA LYS A 163 19.62 -10.84 8.84
C LYS A 163 18.60 -9.88 9.46
N VAL A 164 17.58 -9.44 8.72
CA VAL A 164 16.50 -8.58 9.23
C VAL A 164 15.81 -9.29 10.37
N ARG A 165 15.64 -8.57 11.48
CA ARG A 165 14.86 -9.02 12.64
C ARG A 165 13.42 -8.56 12.53
N ARG A 166 12.51 -9.33 13.11
CA ARG A 166 11.08 -9.02 13.12
C ARG A 166 10.74 -7.61 13.64
N ARG A 167 11.50 -7.12 14.63
CA ARG A 167 11.32 -5.76 15.20
C ARG A 167 11.74 -4.64 14.26
N GLU A 168 12.58 -4.93 13.27
CA GLU A 168 13.11 -3.96 12.30
C GLU A 168 12.21 -3.81 11.07
N VAL A 169 11.27 -4.74 10.88
CA VAL A 169 10.30 -4.68 9.78
C VAL A 169 9.33 -3.51 9.94
N GLY A 170 8.93 -3.18 11.18
CA GLY A 170 7.94 -2.14 11.43
C GLY A 170 6.61 -2.45 10.75
N ASP A 171 6.07 -1.44 10.07
CA ASP A 171 4.83 -1.50 9.27
C ASP A 171 5.04 -2.05 7.85
N LYS A 172 6.27 -2.42 7.48
CA LYS A 172 6.57 -2.90 6.13
C LYS A 172 5.92 -4.25 5.86
N VAL A 173 5.44 -4.40 4.64
CA VAL A 173 4.89 -5.65 4.12
C VAL A 173 5.63 -6.01 2.84
N PHE A 174 6.10 -7.25 2.76
CA PHE A 174 6.73 -7.80 1.58
C PHE A 174 5.96 -9.01 1.07
N TYR A 175 5.78 -9.09 -0.24
CA TYR A 175 5.34 -10.28 -0.92
C TYR A 175 6.55 -11.07 -1.41
N LEU A 176 6.60 -12.33 -1.03
CA LEU A 176 7.63 -13.28 -1.40
C LEU A 176 7.06 -14.22 -2.45
N HIS A 177 7.78 -14.41 -3.54
CA HIS A 177 7.44 -15.39 -4.56
C HIS A 177 8.57 -16.40 -4.65
N PHE A 178 8.24 -17.69 -4.58
CA PHE A 178 9.19 -18.79 -4.63
C PHE A 178 9.21 -19.42 -6.02
N GLU A 179 10.33 -20.03 -6.41
CA GLU A 179 10.45 -20.73 -7.69
C GLU A 179 9.46 -21.89 -7.87
N SER A 180 8.96 -22.46 -6.76
CA SER A 180 7.91 -23.49 -6.77
C SER A 180 6.54 -22.96 -7.22
N GLY A 181 6.37 -21.64 -7.29
CA GLY A 181 5.07 -20.97 -7.45
C GLY A 181 4.35 -20.69 -6.13
N ASP A 182 4.87 -21.17 -5.00
CA ASP A 182 4.39 -20.79 -3.67
C ASP A 182 4.61 -19.29 -3.44
N THR A 183 3.86 -18.72 -2.50
CA THR A 183 3.99 -17.30 -2.15
C THR A 183 3.88 -17.09 -0.66
N ALA A 184 4.38 -15.96 -0.17
CA ALA A 184 4.19 -15.58 1.22
C ALA A 184 4.04 -14.07 1.41
N LEU A 185 3.32 -13.66 2.44
CA LEU A 185 3.32 -12.30 2.96
C LEU A 185 4.18 -12.26 4.22
N LEU A 186 5.23 -11.46 4.15
CA LEU A 186 6.12 -11.17 5.25
C LEU A 186 5.79 -9.80 5.83
N ASN A 187 5.42 -9.77 7.10
CA ASN A 187 5.28 -8.59 7.94
C ASN A 187 5.79 -8.96 9.35
N HIS A 188 5.15 -8.50 10.43
CA HIS A 188 5.45 -9.02 11.77
C HIS A 188 5.15 -10.53 11.95
N GLY A 189 4.38 -11.13 11.07
CA GLY A 189 4.25 -12.58 10.88
C GLY A 189 4.73 -12.99 9.49
N LEU A 190 4.63 -14.28 9.20
CA LEU A 190 4.83 -14.81 7.86
C LEU A 190 3.62 -15.68 7.53
N GLU A 191 2.84 -15.28 6.53
CA GLU A 191 1.74 -16.07 6.00
C GLU A 191 2.18 -16.69 4.69
N ILE A 192 2.13 -18.02 4.59
CA ILE A 192 2.61 -18.78 3.44
C ILE A 192 1.41 -19.42 2.77
N TYR A 193 1.40 -19.34 1.45
CA TYR A 193 0.35 -19.85 0.58
C TYR A 193 0.95 -20.87 -0.38
N GLN A 194 0.48 -22.10 -0.28
CA GLN A 194 0.92 -23.21 -1.12
C GLN A 194 -0.23 -23.68 -2.00
N ALA A 195 -0.01 -23.64 -3.31
CA ALA A 195 -1.00 -24.04 -4.29
C ALA A 195 -0.87 -25.53 -4.58
N SER A 196 -1.77 -26.37 -4.05
CA SER A 196 -1.81 -27.80 -4.34
C SER A 196 -3.05 -28.13 -5.16
N ARG A 197 -2.88 -28.26 -6.50
CA ARG A 197 -3.87 -28.61 -7.54
C ARG A 197 -5.24 -27.89 -7.51
N ARG A 198 -6.02 -28.00 -6.43
CA ARG A 198 -7.35 -27.38 -6.23
C ARG A 198 -7.56 -26.83 -4.82
N THR A 199 -6.57 -26.91 -3.94
CA THR A 199 -6.63 -26.42 -2.57
C THR A 199 -5.47 -25.48 -2.32
N LEU A 200 -5.80 -24.29 -1.82
CA LEU A 200 -4.83 -23.34 -1.31
C LEU A 200 -4.63 -23.63 0.17
N GLU A 201 -3.43 -24.06 0.55
CA GLU A 201 -3.06 -24.21 1.95
C GLU A 201 -2.44 -22.91 2.45
N GLN A 202 -3.01 -22.34 3.51
CA GLN A 202 -2.44 -21.18 4.20
C GLN A 202 -1.93 -21.62 5.57
N HIS A 203 -0.68 -21.27 5.86
CA HIS A 203 -0.11 -21.46 7.20
C HIS A 203 0.61 -20.19 7.66
N SER A 204 0.56 -19.92 8.96
CA SER A 204 1.21 -18.76 9.57
C SER A 204 2.37 -19.19 10.45
N VAL A 205 3.51 -18.55 10.26
CA VAL A 205 4.74 -18.78 11.00
C VAL A 205 5.11 -17.51 11.77
N LYS A 206 5.39 -17.67 13.07
CA LYS A 206 5.98 -16.62 13.89
C LYS A 206 7.49 -16.70 13.78
N TRP A 207 8.10 -15.62 13.29
CA TRP A 207 9.54 -15.57 13.04
C TRP A 207 10.20 -14.48 13.89
N ASP A 208 11.50 -14.62 14.15
CA ASP A 208 12.32 -13.67 14.91
C ASP A 208 13.39 -13.00 14.03
N GLN A 209 14.05 -13.79 13.17
CA GLN A 209 15.09 -13.31 12.28
C GLN A 209 15.07 -14.04 10.94
N LEU A 210 15.22 -13.31 9.83
CA LEU A 210 15.53 -13.89 8.52
C LEU A 210 17.03 -14.19 8.48
N ILE A 211 17.40 -15.45 8.27
CA ILE A 211 18.81 -15.87 8.19
C ILE A 211 19.31 -15.63 6.77
N THR A 212 18.57 -16.14 5.78
CA THR A 212 18.76 -15.89 4.35
C THR A 212 17.42 -15.56 3.73
N ALA A 213 17.34 -14.44 3.03
CA ALA A 213 16.17 -13.93 2.33
C ALA A 213 16.64 -13.07 1.15
N THR A 214 17.35 -13.71 0.22
CA THR A 214 17.84 -13.11 -1.02
C THR A 214 17.30 -13.91 -2.21
N PRO A 215 16.79 -13.26 -3.27
CA PRO A 215 16.42 -13.95 -4.50
C PRO A 215 17.55 -14.84 -5.05
N GLY A 216 17.20 -16.04 -5.52
CA GLY A 216 18.13 -17.10 -5.93
C GLY A 216 18.65 -17.96 -4.78
N GLN A 217 18.22 -17.72 -3.53
CA GLN A 217 18.62 -18.51 -2.37
C GLN A 217 17.42 -19.10 -1.62
N LEU A 218 17.68 -20.20 -0.91
CA LEU A 218 16.73 -20.81 0.00
C LEU A 218 16.38 -19.84 1.14
N LEU A 219 15.10 -19.54 1.33
CA LEU A 219 14.63 -18.74 2.45
C LEU A 219 14.80 -19.53 3.75
N LYS A 220 15.57 -18.99 4.69
CA LYS A 220 15.74 -19.53 6.03
C LYS A 220 15.38 -18.49 7.06
N LEU A 221 14.62 -18.88 8.07
CA LEU A 221 14.25 -18.02 9.18
C LEU A 221 14.38 -18.75 10.50
N LYS A 222 14.60 -17.97 11.56
CA LYS A 222 14.51 -18.44 12.94
C LYS A 222 13.11 -18.22 13.45
N GLU A 223 12.46 -19.26 13.94
CA GLU A 223 11.14 -19.16 14.56
C GLU A 223 11.19 -18.46 15.93
N THR A 224 10.12 -17.73 16.27
CA THR A 224 9.96 -17.19 17.63
C THR A 224 9.71 -18.32 18.63
N GLY A 225 10.37 -18.27 19.80
CA GLY A 225 10.14 -19.20 20.90
C GLY A 225 10.90 -20.51 20.76
N SER A 226 10.64 -21.29 19.70
CA SER A 226 11.33 -22.58 19.47
C SER A 226 12.81 -22.38 19.15
N GLY A 227 13.17 -21.26 18.51
CA GLY A 227 14.50 -20.98 18.00
C GLY A 227 14.92 -21.90 16.85
N LYS A 228 14.02 -22.77 16.36
CA LYS A 228 14.28 -23.65 15.23
C LYS A 228 14.49 -22.83 13.97
N ILE A 229 15.33 -23.37 13.10
CA ILE A 229 15.52 -22.84 11.75
C ILE A 229 14.49 -23.53 10.86
N LEU A 230 13.61 -22.72 10.25
CA LEU A 230 12.70 -23.16 9.22
C LEU A 230 13.31 -22.83 7.86
N GLU A 231 13.34 -23.83 6.98
CA GLU A 231 13.72 -23.69 5.59
C GLU A 231 12.45 -23.80 4.73
N LEU A 232 12.27 -22.87 3.80
CA LEU A 232 11.12 -22.83 2.90
C LEU A 232 11.58 -23.17 1.48
N GLY A 233 11.28 -22.32 0.49
CA GLY A 233 11.72 -22.50 -0.90
C GLY A 233 12.82 -21.52 -1.32
N VAL A 234 13.33 -21.71 -2.53
CA VAL A 234 14.20 -20.73 -3.20
C VAL A 234 13.37 -19.50 -3.56
N LEU A 235 13.79 -18.32 -3.13
CA LEU A 235 13.12 -17.07 -3.45
C LEU A 235 13.39 -16.69 -4.90
N GLU A 236 12.35 -16.43 -5.69
CA GLU A 236 12.49 -15.83 -7.01
C GLU A 236 12.58 -14.30 -6.92
N LYS A 237 11.74 -13.69 -6.07
CA LYS A 237 11.67 -12.23 -5.91
C LYS A 237 11.03 -11.81 -4.59
N ILE A 238 11.44 -10.62 -4.14
CA ILE A 238 10.89 -9.94 -2.96
C ILE A 238 10.28 -8.62 -3.44
N ILE A 239 8.99 -8.44 -3.17
CA ILE A 239 8.17 -7.34 -3.64
C ILE A 239 7.74 -6.50 -2.44
N PRO A 240 8.21 -5.26 -2.28
CA PRO A 240 7.70 -4.38 -1.23
C PRO A 240 6.26 -3.94 -1.57
N LEU A 241 5.36 -4.07 -0.60
CA LEU A 241 3.94 -3.74 -0.71
C LEU A 241 3.53 -2.57 0.19
N GLU A 242 4.06 -2.50 1.41
CA GLU A 242 3.80 -1.43 2.36
C GLU A 242 5.09 -0.98 3.05
N GLY A 243 5.08 0.26 3.53
CA GLY A 243 6.14 0.96 4.28
C GLY A 243 7.24 1.59 3.45
#